data_AF-A0A1H8UX67-F1
#
_entry.id   AF-A0A1H8UX67-F1
#
_cell.length_a   1.000
_cell.length_b   1.000
_cell.length_c   1.000
_cell.angle_alpha   90.00
_cell.angle_beta   90.00
_cell.angle_gamma   90.00
#
_symmetry.space_group_name_H-M   'P 1'
#
loop_
_entity.id
_entity.type
_entity.pdbx_description
1 polymer ?
#
loop_
_entity_poly.entity_id
_entity_poly.type
_entity_poly.pdbx_seq_one_letter_code
_entity_poly.pdbx_strand_id
1 'polypeptide(L)'
;MESNEILAAILNSAVIASMITALFSKAQSDKSAKIDNIIKERKAWRDKLRELVAEVETYTQEQNLKGIASAEARLVVLLNPVDRDDLAIIKALNKIPAGWDKECLQEFMDRVSYLLKHDWERAKQETTTRISPQTLALASFFLFLVIITSERTLLEWNDVHDLNLKCKNS
;
A
#
# COMPACT_ATOMS: atom_id res chain seq x y z
N MET A 1 -32.31 -36.12 -18.79
CA MET A 1 -30.89 -36.30 -18.44
C MET A 1 -30.15 -34.96 -18.51
N GLU A 2 -30.42 -34.16 -19.55
CA GLU A 2 -30.01 -32.76 -19.77
C GLU A 2 -30.00 -31.81 -18.55
N SER A 3 -31.07 -31.75 -17.76
CA SER A 3 -31.22 -30.74 -16.69
C SER A 3 -30.22 -30.91 -15.53
N ASN A 4 -29.86 -32.16 -15.22
CA ASN A 4 -28.95 -32.46 -14.10
C ASN A 4 -27.49 -32.19 -14.48
N GLU A 5 -27.13 -32.38 -15.75
CA GLU A 5 -25.80 -32.08 -16.28
C GLU A 5 -25.56 -30.58 -16.37
N ILE A 6 -26.56 -29.81 -16.81
CA ILE A 6 -26.51 -28.34 -16.80
C ILE A 6 -26.36 -27.81 -15.37
N LEU A 7 -27.14 -28.34 -14.42
CA LEU A 7 -27.05 -27.94 -13.01
C LEU A 7 -25.65 -28.26 -12.44
N ALA A 8 -25.09 -29.42 -12.75
CA ALA A 8 -23.76 -29.82 -12.33
C ALA A 8 -22.66 -28.94 -12.95
N ALA A 9 -22.78 -28.56 -14.23
CA ALA A 9 -21.84 -27.66 -14.89
C ALA A 9 -21.85 -26.24 -14.28
N ILE A 10 -23.04 -25.72 -13.96
CA ILE A 10 -23.19 -24.42 -13.28
C ILE A 10 -22.62 -24.47 -11.87
N LEU A 11 -22.88 -25.53 -11.11
CA LEU A 11 -22.36 -25.69 -9.75
C LEU A 11 -20.83 -25.81 -9.76
N ASN A 12 -20.26 -26.60 -10.67
CA ASN A 12 -18.81 -26.77 -10.78
C ASN A 12 -18.11 -25.47 -11.17
N SER A 13 -18.65 -24.73 -12.14
CA SER A 13 -18.10 -23.43 -12.55
C SER A 13 -18.22 -22.36 -11.46
N ALA A 14 -19.33 -22.34 -10.71
CA ALA A 14 -19.51 -21.45 -9.56
C ALA A 14 -18.54 -21.76 -8.41
N VAL A 15 -18.30 -23.04 -8.12
CA VAL A 15 -17.33 -23.46 -7.09
C VAL A 15 -15.91 -23.05 -7.49
N ILE A 16 -15.51 -23.27 -8.74
CA ILE A 16 -14.19 -22.86 -9.24
C ILE A 16 -14.05 -21.33 -9.21
N ALA A 17 -15.05 -20.58 -9.66
CA ALA A 17 -15.04 -19.12 -9.65
C ALA A 17 -14.97 -18.54 -8.23
N SER A 18 -15.72 -19.10 -7.28
CA SER A 18 -15.68 -18.67 -5.88
C SER A 18 -14.35 -19.00 -5.21
N MET A 19 -13.74 -20.15 -5.52
CA MET A 19 -12.42 -20.52 -5.00
C MET A 19 -11.31 -19.60 -5.54
N ILE A 20 -11.35 -19.27 -6.84
CA ILE A 20 -10.44 -18.28 -7.45
C ILE A 20 -10.64 -16.91 -6.78
N THR A 21 -11.89 -16.47 -6.65
CA THR A 21 -12.23 -15.19 -6.00
C THR A 21 -11.74 -15.15 -4.56
N ALA A 22 -11.87 -16.23 -3.80
CA ALA A 22 -11.39 -16.33 -2.43
C ALA A 22 -9.85 -16.23 -2.35
N LEU A 23 -9.13 -16.91 -3.24
CA LEU A 23 -7.66 -16.83 -3.30
C LEU A 23 -7.17 -15.43 -3.67
N PHE A 24 -7.79 -14.79 -4.66
CA PHE A 24 -7.48 -13.41 -5.04
C PHE A 24 -7.80 -12.43 -3.92
N SER A 25 -8.97 -12.59 -3.28
CA SER A 25 -9.39 -11.75 -2.14
C SER A 25 -8.43 -11.87 -0.96
N LYS A 26 -7.98 -13.09 -0.64
CA LYS A 26 -6.98 -13.31 0.41
C LYS A 26 -5.64 -12.69 0.05
N ALA A 27 -5.13 -12.90 -1.16
CA ALA A 27 -3.87 -12.32 -1.60
C ALA A 27 -3.89 -10.78 -1.61
N GLN A 28 -5.02 -10.19 -1.96
CA GLN A 28 -5.22 -8.74 -1.90
C GLN A 28 -5.30 -8.24 -0.45
N SER A 29 -6.02 -8.96 0.42
CA SER A 29 -6.14 -8.64 1.84
C SER A 29 -4.80 -8.69 2.56
N ASP A 30 -3.99 -9.74 2.34
CA ASP A 30 -2.67 -9.90 2.95
C ASP A 30 -1.72 -8.75 2.55
N LYS A 31 -1.76 -8.31 1.28
CA LYS A 31 -0.99 -7.15 0.80
C LYS A 31 -1.47 -5.85 1.44
N SER A 32 -2.78 -5.65 1.50
CA SER A 32 -3.38 -4.45 2.12
C SER A 32 -3.00 -4.36 3.60
N ALA A 33 -3.10 -5.46 4.34
CA ALA A 33 -2.76 -5.51 5.76
C ALA A 33 -1.28 -5.15 6.01
N LYS A 34 -0.36 -5.63 5.15
CA LYS A 34 1.06 -5.27 5.24
C LYS A 34 1.29 -3.78 4.98
N ILE A 35 0.66 -3.22 3.94
CA ILE A 35 0.74 -1.80 3.60
C ILE A 35 0.20 -0.95 4.75
N ASP A 36 -0.96 -1.32 5.31
CA ASP A 36 -1.58 -0.60 6.43
C ASP A 36 -0.68 -0.57 7.66
N ASN A 37 0.01 -1.67 7.96
CA ASN A 37 0.95 -1.71 9.08
C ASN A 37 2.12 -0.73 8.86
N ILE A 38 2.74 -0.77 7.68
CA ILE A 38 3.85 0.16 7.32
C ILE A 38 3.38 1.62 7.40
N ILE A 39 2.17 1.92 6.92
CA ILE A 39 1.60 3.28 6.97
C ILE A 39 1.39 3.71 8.43
N LYS A 40 0.89 2.82 9.30
CA LYS A 40 0.71 3.09 10.74
C LYS A 40 2.05 3.35 11.43
N GLU A 41 3.04 2.50 11.20
CA GLU A 41 4.39 2.67 11.75
C GLU A 41 5.03 3.99 11.29
N ARG A 42 4.96 4.31 9.99
CA ARG A 42 5.48 5.58 9.45
C ARG A 42 4.72 6.80 9.98
N LYS A 43 3.41 6.70 10.14
CA LYS A 43 2.62 7.77 10.77
C LYS A 43 3.10 8.01 12.20
N ALA A 44 3.21 6.95 13.00
CA ALA A 44 3.71 7.02 14.37
C ALA A 44 5.13 7.59 14.43
N TRP A 45 6.01 7.20 13.51
CA TRP A 45 7.36 7.74 13.38
C TRP A 45 7.36 9.25 13.09
N ARG A 46 6.56 9.71 12.11
CA ARG A 46 6.43 11.15 11.79
C ARG A 46 5.85 11.95 12.95
N ASP A 47 4.87 11.40 13.66
CA ASP A 47 4.24 12.08 14.80
C ASP A 47 5.25 12.26 15.94
N LYS A 48 6.07 11.24 16.24
CA LYS A 48 7.19 11.34 17.20
C LYS A 48 8.23 12.39 16.79
N LEU A 49 8.57 12.48 15.50
CA LEU A 49 9.49 13.51 15.01
C LEU A 49 8.94 14.93 15.19
N ARG A 50 7.65 15.14 14.89
CA ARG A 50 7.01 16.46 15.09
C ARG A 50 6.94 16.84 16.57
N GLU A 51 6.63 15.88 17.43
CA GLU A 51 6.64 16.07 18.89
C GLU A 51 8.04 16.48 19.38
N LEU A 52 9.10 15.77 18.96
CA LEU A 52 10.47 16.12 19.30
C LEU A 52 10.86 17.52 18.83
N VAL A 53 10.44 17.94 17.64
CA VAL A 53 10.71 19.31 17.16
C VAL A 53 10.09 20.36 18.08
N ALA A 54 8.83 20.15 18.51
CA ALA A 54 8.16 21.07 19.44
C ALA A 54 8.79 21.06 20.85
N GLU A 55 9.23 19.89 21.32
CA GLU A 55 9.99 19.78 22.57
C GLU A 55 11.33 20.52 22.48
N VAL A 56 12.08 20.34 21.40
CA VAL A 56 13.37 21.03 21.17
C VAL A 56 13.19 22.54 21.12
N GLU A 57 12.15 23.05 20.47
CA GLU A 57 11.82 24.47 20.48
C GLU A 57 11.60 24.98 21.92
N THR A 58 10.81 24.24 22.71
CA THR A 58 10.54 24.58 24.11
C THR A 58 11.83 24.57 24.95
N TYR A 59 12.63 23.51 24.82
CA TYR A 59 13.92 23.40 25.52
C TYR A 59 14.91 24.48 25.11
N THR A 60 14.85 24.94 23.86
CA THR A 60 15.66 26.05 23.37
C THR A 60 15.24 27.37 24.03
N GLN A 61 13.94 27.64 24.12
CA GLN A 61 13.41 28.83 24.78
C GLN A 61 13.71 28.86 26.28
N GLU A 62 13.63 27.69 26.93
CA GLU A 62 13.94 27.52 28.36
C GLU A 62 15.45 27.41 28.66
N GLN A 63 16.30 27.38 27.63
CA GLN A 63 17.74 27.13 27.74
C GLN A 63 18.07 25.85 28.53
N ASN A 64 17.24 24.82 28.35
CA ASN A 64 17.30 23.57 29.09
C ASN A 64 18.24 22.55 28.42
N LEU A 65 19.51 22.57 28.83
CA LEU A 65 20.54 21.65 28.33
C LEU A 65 20.16 20.17 28.49
N LYS A 66 19.55 19.81 29.61
CA LYS A 66 19.15 18.41 29.87
C LYS A 66 18.01 17.98 28.94
N GLY A 67 17.08 18.90 28.64
CA GLY A 67 16.02 18.70 27.67
C GLY A 67 16.59 18.42 26.27
N ILE A 68 17.54 19.24 25.82
CA ILE A 68 18.20 19.04 24.52
C ILE A 68 18.95 17.70 24.45
N ALA A 69 19.71 17.34 25.49
CA ALA A 69 20.42 16.05 25.53
C ALA A 69 19.45 14.84 25.53
N SER A 70 18.30 14.96 26.20
CA SER A 70 17.24 13.94 26.16
C SER A 70 16.62 13.83 24.76
N ALA A 71 16.34 14.96 24.12
CA ALA A 71 15.83 15.00 22.76
C ALA A 71 16.83 14.41 21.75
N GLU A 72 18.13 14.66 21.90
CA GLU A 72 19.19 14.05 21.10
C GLU A 72 19.18 12.53 21.22
N ALA A 73 19.16 12.00 22.44
CA ALA A 73 19.12 10.56 22.68
C ALA A 73 17.90 9.89 22.02
N ARG A 74 16.73 10.54 22.08
CA ARG A 74 15.52 10.07 21.40
C ARG A 74 15.65 10.15 19.87
N LEU A 75 16.22 11.22 19.36
CA LEU A 75 16.36 11.47 17.93
C LEU A 75 17.31 10.47 17.26
N VAL A 76 18.42 10.13 17.91
CA VAL A 76 19.40 9.15 17.41
C VAL A 76 18.76 7.76 17.20
N VAL A 77 17.76 7.39 18.01
CA VAL A 77 17.04 6.12 17.86
C VAL A 77 16.00 6.16 16.73
N LEU A 78 15.50 7.35 16.39
CA LEU A 78 14.51 7.53 15.32
C LEU A 78 15.13 7.69 13.93
N LEU A 79 16.37 8.16 13.87
CA LEU A 79 17.09 8.44 12.63
C LEU A 79 18.07 7.31 12.27
N ASN A 80 18.48 7.26 11.01
CA ASN A 80 19.49 6.31 10.55
C ASN A 80 20.91 6.83 10.87
N PRO A 81 21.69 6.16 11.72
CA PRO A 81 23.03 6.61 12.10
C PRO A 81 24.06 6.56 10.97
N VAL A 82 23.75 5.89 9.85
CA VAL A 82 24.63 5.78 8.68
C VAL A 82 24.33 6.85 7.62
N ASP A 83 23.13 7.43 7.64
CA ASP A 83 22.72 8.39 6.64
C ASP A 83 23.32 9.78 6.92
N ARG A 84 23.84 10.42 5.87
CA ARG A 84 24.55 11.70 6.00
C ARG A 84 23.62 12.85 6.35
N ASP A 85 22.40 12.85 5.83
CA ASP A 85 21.43 13.91 6.06
C ASP A 85 20.87 13.79 7.48
N ASP A 86 20.61 12.56 7.93
CA ASP A 86 20.20 12.26 9.31
C ASP A 86 21.28 12.64 10.33
N LEU A 87 22.55 12.33 10.07
CA LEU A 87 23.66 12.78 10.90
C LEU A 87 23.78 14.30 10.95
N ALA A 88 23.43 14.99 9.85
CA ALA A 88 23.44 16.44 9.81
C ALA A 88 22.33 17.06 10.66
N ILE A 89 21.18 16.39 10.82
CA ILE A 89 20.12 16.80 11.76
C ILE A 89 20.64 16.74 13.19
N ILE A 90 21.28 15.64 13.59
CA ILE A 90 21.83 15.47 14.94
C ILE A 90 22.90 16.53 15.23
N LYS A 91 23.79 16.78 14.26
CA LYS A 91 24.79 17.84 14.37
C LYS A 91 24.16 19.23 14.52
N ALA A 92 23.05 19.51 13.83
CA ALA A 92 22.35 20.78 13.96
C ALA A 92 21.75 20.94 15.37
N LEU A 93 21.13 19.89 15.92
CA LEU A 93 20.62 19.88 17.29
C LEU A 93 21.73 20.17 18.31
N ASN A 94 22.91 19.56 18.15
CA ASN A 94 24.03 19.72 19.09
C ASN A 94 24.69 21.11 19.05
N LYS A 95 24.43 21.91 18.01
CA LYS A 95 24.88 23.31 17.97
C LYS A 95 23.98 24.24 18.78
N ILE A 96 22.72 23.89 19.00
CA ILE A 96 21.73 24.76 19.68
C ILE A 96 22.22 25.19 21.08
N PRO A 97 22.72 24.29 21.95
CA PRO A 97 23.23 24.67 23.27
C PRO A 97 24.36 25.70 23.31
N ALA A 98 25.10 25.88 22.22
CA ALA A 98 26.30 26.73 22.21
C ALA A 98 25.97 28.23 22.26
N GLY A 99 24.82 28.63 21.73
CA GLY A 99 24.39 30.03 21.68
C GLY A 99 22.90 30.24 21.96
N TRP A 100 22.10 29.17 22.00
CA TRP A 100 20.63 29.24 22.03
C TRP A 100 20.05 30.08 20.90
N ASP A 101 20.78 30.14 19.77
CA ASP A 101 20.44 30.99 18.66
C ASP A 101 19.26 30.42 17.87
N LYS A 102 18.34 31.32 17.52
CA LYS A 102 17.18 30.97 16.70
C LYS A 102 17.58 30.43 15.33
N GLU A 103 18.71 30.85 14.79
CA GLU A 103 19.25 30.38 13.52
C GLU A 103 19.63 28.89 13.57
N CYS A 104 20.26 28.45 14.68
CA CYS A 104 20.61 27.04 14.89
C CYS A 104 19.35 26.18 15.05
N LEU A 105 18.35 26.67 15.78
CA LEU A 105 17.05 26.01 15.91
C LEU A 105 16.37 25.89 14.55
N GLN A 106 16.39 26.96 13.75
CA GLN A 106 15.78 26.97 12.43
C GLN A 106 16.49 26.01 11.46
N GLU A 107 17.84 25.94 11.48
CA GLU A 107 18.59 24.95 10.71
C GLU A 107 18.15 23.52 11.06
N PHE A 108 17.99 23.20 12.35
CA PHE A 108 17.49 21.90 12.80
C PHE A 108 16.07 21.63 12.28
N MET A 109 15.14 22.57 12.45
CA MET A 109 13.75 22.45 12.00
C MET A 109 13.62 22.27 10.48
N ASP A 110 14.43 22.99 9.71
CA ASP A 110 14.44 22.90 8.25
C ASP A 110 14.90 21.52 7.79
N ARG A 111 15.96 20.98 8.41
CA ARG A 111 16.46 19.64 8.07
C ARG A 111 15.43 18.54 8.39
N VAL A 112 14.75 18.63 9.53
CA VAL A 112 13.64 17.70 9.84
C VAL A 112 12.49 17.86 8.86
N SER A 113 12.17 19.09 8.45
CA SER A 113 11.14 19.37 7.43
C SER A 113 11.48 18.72 6.08
N TYR A 114 12.74 18.79 5.64
CA TYR A 114 13.20 18.12 4.43
C TYR A 114 13.10 16.59 4.53
N LEU A 115 13.51 16.02 5.67
CA LEU A 115 13.40 14.58 5.91
C LEU A 115 11.94 14.10 5.82
N LEU A 116 11.01 14.82 6.45
CA LEU A 116 9.58 14.50 6.40
C LEU A 116 9.00 14.66 4.99
N LYS A 117 9.46 15.65 4.23
CA LYS A 117 9.06 15.82 2.83
C LYS A 117 9.51 14.65 1.96
N HIS A 118 10.76 14.22 2.11
CA HIS A 118 11.31 13.08 1.37
C HIS A 118 10.63 11.75 1.74
N ASP A 119 10.31 11.53 3.03
CA ASP A 119 9.50 10.37 3.45
C ASP A 119 8.12 10.35 2.79
N TRP A 120 7.45 11.51 2.69
CA TRP A 120 6.15 11.61 2.02
C TRP A 120 6.22 11.25 0.53
N GLU A 121 7.26 11.69 -0.18
CA GLU A 121 7.45 11.38 -1.59
C GLU A 121 7.69 9.87 -1.80
N ARG A 122 8.50 9.25 -0.95
CA ARG A 122 8.71 7.79 -0.96
C ARG A 122 7.41 7.03 -0.69
N ALA A 123 6.64 7.43 0.32
CA ALA A 123 5.37 6.80 0.65
C ALA A 123 4.34 6.87 -0.51
N LYS A 124 4.34 7.96 -1.28
CA LYS A 124 3.52 8.10 -2.48
C LYS A 124 3.93 7.14 -3.59
N GLN A 125 5.23 6.95 -3.79
CA GLN A 125 5.74 6.01 -4.78
C GLN A 125 5.40 4.56 -4.41
N GLU A 126 5.53 4.20 -3.12
CA GLU A 126 5.24 2.85 -2.62
C GLU A 126 3.75 2.47 -2.71
N THR A 127 2.86 3.45 -2.58
CA THR A 127 1.40 3.23 -2.68
C THR A 127 0.88 3.31 -4.12
N THR A 128 1.71 3.73 -5.08
CA THR A 128 1.34 3.73 -6.50
C THR A 128 1.45 2.31 -7.05
N THR A 129 0.34 1.56 -7.01
CA THR A 129 0.26 0.21 -7.56
C THR A 129 0.46 0.24 -9.07
N ARG A 130 1.64 -0.14 -9.55
CA ARG A 130 1.89 -0.34 -10.97
C ARG A 130 1.28 -1.67 -11.38
N ILE A 131 0.07 -1.64 -11.96
CA ILE A 131 -0.52 -2.83 -12.58
C ILE A 131 0.39 -3.25 -13.72
N SER A 132 0.95 -4.47 -13.64
CA SER A 132 1.84 -4.96 -14.68
C SER A 132 1.06 -5.22 -15.97
N PRO A 133 1.63 -4.94 -17.16
CA PRO A 133 0.99 -5.28 -18.44
C PRO A 133 0.65 -6.78 -18.54
N GLN A 134 1.45 -7.64 -17.90
CA GLN A 134 1.24 -9.09 -17.89
C GLN A 134 0.01 -9.49 -17.09
N THR A 135 -0.24 -8.86 -15.94
CA THR A 135 -1.45 -9.10 -15.13
C THR A 135 -2.70 -8.67 -15.90
N LEU A 136 -2.61 -7.56 -16.63
CA LEU A 136 -3.70 -7.04 -17.44
C LEU A 136 -3.98 -7.92 -18.67
N ALA A 137 -2.93 -8.43 -19.32
CA ALA A 137 -3.03 -9.38 -20.42
C ALA A 137 -3.58 -10.76 -19.99
N LEU A 138 -3.18 -11.25 -18.81
CA LEU A 138 -3.75 -12.48 -18.26
C LEU A 138 -5.22 -12.30 -17.92
N ALA A 139 -5.59 -11.19 -17.27
CA ALA A 139 -7.00 -10.89 -16.96
C ALA A 139 -7.85 -10.77 -18.22
N SER A 140 -7.36 -10.11 -19.28
CA SER A 140 -8.08 -10.00 -20.55
C SER A 140 -8.20 -11.34 -21.27
N PHE A 141 -7.15 -12.17 -21.25
CA PHE A 141 -7.18 -13.51 -21.82
C PHE A 141 -8.17 -14.43 -21.10
N PHE A 142 -8.22 -14.39 -19.77
CA PHE A 142 -9.22 -15.12 -18.99
C PHE A 142 -10.64 -14.67 -19.30
N LEU A 143 -10.87 -13.35 -19.41
CA LEU A 143 -12.18 -12.81 -19.79
C LEU A 143 -12.59 -13.27 -21.19
N PHE A 144 -11.65 -13.27 -22.13
CA PHE A 144 -11.85 -13.74 -23.50
C PHE A 144 -12.19 -15.23 -23.58
N LEU A 145 -11.50 -16.08 -22.81
CA LEU A 145 -11.83 -17.51 -22.72
C LEU A 145 -13.24 -17.73 -22.19
N VAL A 146 -13.64 -17.01 -21.15
CA VAL A 146 -15.00 -17.09 -20.60
C VAL A 146 -16.04 -16.71 -21.66
N ILE A 147 -15.82 -15.61 -22.39
CA ILE A 147 -16.71 -15.17 -23.47
C ILE A 147 -16.81 -16.24 -24.57
N ILE A 148 -15.69 -16.78 -25.06
CA ILE A 148 -15.68 -17.83 -26.09
C ILE A 148 -16.45 -19.07 -25.62
N THR A 149 -16.23 -19.50 -24.37
CA THR A 149 -16.93 -20.68 -23.84
C THR A 149 -18.43 -20.44 -23.75
N SER A 150 -18.86 -19.21 -23.41
CA SER A 150 -20.28 -18.86 -23.34
C SER A 150 -20.95 -18.82 -24.73
N GLU A 151 -20.26 -18.31 -25.76
CA GLU A 151 -20.78 -18.28 -27.13
C GLU A 151 -20.93 -19.68 -27.72
N ARG A 152 -19.96 -20.57 -27.48
CA ARG A 152 -20.07 -21.98 -27.94
C ARG A 152 -21.25 -22.70 -27.31
N THR A 153 -21.47 -22.52 -26.01
CA THR A 153 -22.62 -23.13 -25.33
C THR A 153 -23.95 -22.61 -25.83
N LEU A 154 -24.02 -21.32 -26.23
CA LEU A 154 -25.25 -20.73 -26.79
C LEU A 154 -25.53 -21.25 -28.20
N LEU A 155 -24.50 -21.43 -29.03
CA LEU A 155 -24.65 -21.98 -30.39
C LEU A 155 -25.12 -23.44 -30.37
N GLU A 156 -24.51 -24.28 -29.52
CA GLU A 156 -24.93 -25.69 -29.39
C GLU A 156 -26.39 -25.81 -28.90
N TRP A 157 -26.81 -24.96 -27.98
CA TRP A 157 -28.20 -24.97 -27.49
C TRP A 157 -29.21 -24.55 -28.58
N ASN A 158 -28.83 -23.59 -29.43
CA ASN A 158 -29.69 -23.10 -30.51
C ASN A 158 -29.90 -24.17 -31.61
N ASP A 159 -28.85 -24.92 -31.95
CA ASP A 159 -28.94 -26.02 -32.93
C ASP A 159 -29.79 -27.19 -32.41
N VAL A 160 -29.67 -27.55 -31.12
CA VAL A 160 -30.49 -28.59 -30.49
C VAL A 160 -31.97 -28.19 -30.42
N HIS A 161 -32.25 -26.90 -30.19
CA HIS A 161 -33.61 -26.38 -30.17
C HIS A 161 -34.27 -26.40 -31.57
N ASP A 162 -33.52 -26.03 -32.61
CA ASP A 162 -34.01 -26.04 -34.00
C ASP A 162 -34.27 -27.46 -34.52
N LEU A 163 -33.44 -28.44 -34.13
CA LEU A 163 -33.65 -29.86 -34.46
C LEU A 163 -34.91 -30.42 -33.79
N ASN A 164 -35.14 -30.09 -32.52
CA ASN A 164 -36.35 -30.53 -31.81
C ASN A 164 -37.64 -29.91 -32.39
N LEU A 165 -37.60 -28.65 -32.84
CA LEU A 165 -38.74 -28.01 -33.50
C LEU A 165 -39.05 -28.63 -34.86
N LYS A 166 -38.03 -29.03 -35.63
CA LYS A 166 -38.22 -29.73 -36.91
C LYS A 166 -38.80 -31.13 -36.75
N CYS A 167 -38.39 -31.89 -35.73
CA CYS A 167 -38.94 -33.21 -35.46
C CYS A 167 -40.39 -33.19 -34.93
N LYS A 168 -40.85 -32.07 -34.36
CA LYS A 168 -42.22 -31.94 -33.84
C LYS A 168 -43.25 -31.52 -34.89
N ASN A 169 -42.79 -31.01 -36.04
CA ASN A 169 -43.62 -30.54 -37.15
C ASN A 169 -43.60 -31.47 -38.39
N SER A 170 -42.99 -32.65 -38.27
CA SER A 170 -42.99 -33.73 -39.28
C SER A 170 -43.77 -34.94 -38.77
#